data_AF-A0A2H9TKG5-F1
#
_entry.id   AF-A0A2H9TKG5-F1
#
_cell.length_a   1.000
_cell.length_b   1.000
_cell.length_c   1.000
_cell.angle_alpha   90.00
_cell.angle_beta   90.00
_cell.angle_gamma   90.00
#
_symmetry.space_group_name_H-M   'P 1'
#
loop_
_entity.id
_entity.type
_entity.pdbx_description
1 polymer ?
#
loop_
_entity_poly.entity_id
_entity_poly.type
_entity_poly.pdbx_seq_one_letter_code
_entity_poly.pdbx_strand_id
1 'polypeptide(L)'
;MTAITAHPLFPAIELLSRTFDTADKESSKLLVELPAILENYFGSSRGTCGTIMDQYMEKMLFVLMQHFIDLARVARIEKLDNMNSDVQAASKRRPNHSTHVRKLLLMWLEEHKDHPFPTGDEKKILMEKTGLDLKQLDNWFINARRRY
;
A
#
# COMPACT_ATOMS: atom_id res chain seq x y z
N MET A 1 -39.01 16.86 -18.20
CA MET A 1 -37.74 16.27 -17.75
C MET A 1 -36.94 17.34 -16.99
N THR A 2 -37.52 17.87 -15.91
CA THR A 2 -37.19 19.23 -15.45
C THR A 2 -37.54 19.36 -13.98
N ALA A 3 -36.55 19.32 -13.09
CA ALA A 3 -36.61 19.84 -11.71
C ALA A 3 -35.28 19.62 -10.96
N ILE A 4 -34.66 18.44 -11.12
CA ILE A 4 -33.55 18.01 -10.24
C ILE A 4 -32.24 18.78 -10.53
N THR A 5 -31.94 19.05 -11.80
CA THR A 5 -30.72 19.77 -12.22
C THR A 5 -30.73 21.26 -11.88
N ALA A 6 -31.89 21.83 -11.56
CA ALA A 6 -32.04 23.23 -11.15
C ALA A 6 -31.99 23.40 -9.62
N HIS A 7 -31.84 22.30 -8.86
CA HIS A 7 -31.78 22.36 -7.41
C HIS A 7 -30.45 22.99 -6.96
N PRO A 8 -30.45 23.96 -6.05
CA PRO A 8 -29.22 24.68 -5.71
C PRO A 8 -28.17 23.83 -4.95
N LEU A 9 -28.55 22.63 -4.49
CA LEU A 9 -27.61 21.60 -3.98
C LEU A 9 -27.14 20.58 -5.03
N PHE A 10 -27.71 20.61 -6.24
CA PHE A 10 -27.35 19.67 -7.31
C PHE A 10 -25.84 19.69 -7.62
N PRO A 11 -25.14 20.84 -7.66
CA PRO A 11 -23.69 20.86 -7.86
C PRO A 11 -22.91 20.16 -6.75
N ALA A 12 -23.36 20.29 -5.49
CA ALA A 12 -22.73 19.60 -4.36
C ALA A 12 -22.96 18.08 -4.43
N ILE A 13 -24.18 17.64 -4.79
CA ILE A 13 -24.52 16.22 -4.93
C ILE A 13 -23.75 15.57 -6.09
N GLU A 14 -23.64 16.25 -7.23
CA GLU A 14 -22.89 15.76 -8.39
C GLU A 14 -21.38 15.65 -8.10
N LEU A 15 -20.83 16.62 -7.39
CA LEU A 15 -19.43 16.63 -6.96
C LEU A 15 -19.14 15.49 -5.98
N LEU A 16 -20.04 15.24 -5.02
CA LEU A 16 -19.95 14.09 -4.12
C LEU A 16 -20.01 12.75 -4.86
N SER A 17 -20.90 12.61 -5.85
CA SER A 17 -21.00 11.41 -6.68
C SER A 17 -19.71 11.14 -7.46
N ARG A 18 -19.09 12.18 -8.04
CA ARG A 18 -17.82 12.06 -8.79
C ARG A 18 -16.64 11.70 -7.89
N THR A 19 -16.59 12.21 -6.66
CA THR A 19 -15.56 11.84 -5.69
C THR A 19 -15.69 10.40 -5.18
N PHE A 20 -16.90 9.84 -5.18
CA PHE A 20 -17.14 8.45 -4.81
C PHE A 20 -16.60 7.48 -5.87
N ASP A 21 -16.70 7.86 -7.15
CA ASP A 21 -16.18 7.06 -8.27
C ASP A 21 -14.66 7.20 -8.48
N THR A 22 -14.03 8.25 -7.96
CA THR A 22 -12.59 8.50 -8.15
C THR A 22 -11.87 8.82 -6.84
N ALA A 23 -11.12 7.84 -6.34
CA ALA A 23 -10.19 8.00 -5.23
C ALA A 23 -8.86 8.67 -5.65
N ASP A 24 -8.91 9.77 -6.40
CA ASP A 24 -7.71 10.48 -6.89
C ASP A 24 -7.59 11.93 -6.36
N LYS A 25 -6.39 12.50 -6.46
CA LYS A 25 -5.98 13.82 -5.95
C LYS A 25 -6.94 14.98 -6.25
N GLU A 26 -7.70 14.91 -7.35
CA GLU A 26 -8.75 15.87 -7.70
C GLU A 26 -9.86 15.94 -6.65
N SER A 27 -10.26 14.80 -6.06
CA SER A 27 -11.30 14.71 -5.02
C SER A 27 -10.92 15.46 -3.75
N SER A 28 -9.62 15.56 -3.44
CA SER A 28 -9.13 16.34 -2.29
C SER A 28 -9.26 17.85 -2.51
N LYS A 29 -9.13 18.32 -3.76
CA LYS A 29 -9.28 19.74 -4.10
C LYS A 29 -10.75 20.16 -4.06
N LEU A 30 -11.64 19.29 -4.52
CA LEU A 30 -13.09 19.51 -4.50
C LEU A 30 -13.67 19.53 -3.07
N LEU A 31 -13.11 18.73 -2.14
CA LEU A 31 -13.43 18.79 -0.71
C LEU A 31 -13.01 20.12 -0.05
N VAL A 32 -11.99 20.80 -0.58
CA VAL A 32 -11.54 22.11 -0.09
C VAL A 32 -12.46 23.25 -0.58
N GLU A 33 -13.11 23.08 -1.72
CA GLU A 33 -14.04 24.08 -2.30
C GLU A 33 -15.48 23.92 -1.80
N LEU A 34 -15.83 22.74 -1.27
CA LEU A 34 -17.15 22.40 -0.72
C LEU A 34 -17.68 23.40 0.33
N PRO A 35 -16.87 23.90 1.29
CA PRO A 35 -17.32 24.91 2.25
C PRO A 35 -17.79 26.21 1.59
N ALA A 36 -17.11 26.69 0.55
CA ALA A 36 -17.49 27.92 -0.14
C ALA A 36 -18.78 27.75 -0.97
N ILE A 37 -18.99 26.57 -1.55
CA ILE A 37 -20.22 26.23 -2.28
C ILE A 37 -21.41 26.19 -1.31
N LEU A 38 -21.22 25.62 -0.12
CA LEU A 38 -22.24 25.57 0.92
C LEU A 38 -22.52 26.97 1.50
N GLU A 39 -21.51 27.79 1.75
CA GLU A 39 -21.71 29.18 2.21
C GLU A 39 -22.53 30.02 1.23
N ASN A 40 -22.32 29.87 -0.09
CA ASN A 40 -23.13 30.52 -1.11
C ASN A 40 -24.59 30.03 -1.11
N TYR A 41 -24.81 28.74 -0.85
CA TYR A 41 -26.15 28.16 -0.73
C TYR A 41 -26.90 28.69 0.50
N PHE A 42 -26.27 28.63 1.68
CA PHE A 42 -26.86 29.12 2.93
C PHE A 42 -27.00 30.64 2.96
N GLY A 43 -26.10 31.37 2.29
CA GLY A 43 -26.17 32.82 2.11
C GLY A 43 -27.36 33.27 1.26
N SER A 44 -27.72 32.48 0.24
CA SER A 44 -28.86 32.77 -0.64
C SER A 44 -30.21 32.31 -0.07
N SER A 45 -30.24 31.35 0.87
CA SER A 45 -31.48 30.74 1.39
C SER A 45 -32.03 31.37 2.68
N ARG A 46 -31.42 32.44 3.20
CA ARG A 46 -31.92 33.17 4.39
C ARG A 46 -33.32 33.80 4.22
N GLY A 47 -33.92 33.71 3.03
CA GLY A 47 -35.13 34.45 2.67
C GLY A 47 -36.45 33.68 2.70
N THR A 48 -36.52 32.38 2.40
CA THR A 48 -37.84 31.75 2.18
C THR A 48 -37.88 30.25 2.50
N CYS A 49 -38.62 29.92 3.58
CA CYS A 49 -39.30 28.66 3.89
C CYS A 49 -38.51 27.49 4.54
N GLY A 50 -38.91 27.14 5.77
CA GLY A 50 -39.04 25.73 6.20
C GLY A 50 -38.12 25.26 7.33
N THR A 51 -38.44 25.60 8.58
CA THR A 51 -37.74 25.29 9.85
C THR A 51 -37.50 23.80 10.19
N ILE A 52 -37.78 22.87 9.28
CA ILE A 52 -37.59 21.42 9.47
C ILE A 52 -36.66 20.84 8.40
N MET A 53 -36.83 21.21 7.12
CA MET A 53 -35.97 20.74 6.02
C MET A 53 -34.53 21.24 6.21
N ASP A 54 -34.33 22.47 6.68
CA ASP A 54 -32.98 22.99 6.98
C ASP A 54 -32.28 22.17 8.08
N GLN A 55 -32.99 21.74 9.13
CA GLN A 55 -32.42 20.87 10.16
C GLN A 55 -32.11 19.46 9.65
N TYR A 56 -32.95 18.90 8.77
CA TYR A 56 -32.69 17.61 8.14
C TYR A 56 -31.47 17.69 7.22
N MET A 57 -31.32 18.78 6.47
CA MET A 57 -30.20 18.99 5.57
C MET A 57 -28.89 19.27 6.33
N GLU A 58 -28.92 20.03 7.43
CA GLU A 58 -27.74 20.18 8.31
C GLU A 58 -27.30 18.86 8.94
N LYS A 59 -28.24 18.05 9.45
CA LYS A 59 -27.94 16.72 10.01
C LYS A 59 -27.44 15.77 8.93
N MET A 60 -28.01 15.82 7.73
CA MET A 60 -27.56 15.02 6.59
C MET A 60 -26.15 15.42 6.15
N LEU A 61 -25.85 16.72 6.12
CA LEU A 61 -24.53 17.25 5.81
C LEU A 61 -23.49 16.88 6.89
N PHE A 62 -23.88 16.91 8.17
CA PHE A 62 -23.03 16.45 9.28
C PHE A 62 -22.74 14.96 9.21
N VAL A 63 -23.76 14.13 8.93
CA VAL A 63 -23.61 12.68 8.74
C VAL A 63 -22.74 12.37 7.53
N LEU A 64 -22.90 13.11 6.42
CA LEU A 64 -22.05 12.97 5.24
C LEU A 64 -20.61 13.36 5.56
N MET A 65 -20.39 14.50 6.23
CA MET A 65 -19.06 14.97 6.63
C MET A 65 -18.38 13.98 7.60
N GLN A 66 -19.14 13.39 8.52
CA GLN A 66 -18.66 12.34 9.43
C GLN A 66 -18.29 11.06 8.66
N HIS A 67 -19.12 10.64 7.70
CA HIS A 67 -18.80 9.52 6.82
C HIS A 67 -17.52 9.75 6.01
N PHE A 68 -17.25 10.97 5.54
CA PHE A 68 -15.99 11.29 4.87
C PHE A 68 -14.77 11.14 5.78
N ILE A 69 -14.88 11.60 7.03
CA ILE A 69 -13.82 11.43 8.03
C ILE A 69 -13.57 9.94 8.30
N ASP A 70 -14.64 9.14 8.38
CA ASP A 70 -14.54 7.71 8.63
C ASP A 70 -13.99 6.95 7.43
N LEU A 71 -14.36 7.31 6.20
CA LEU A 71 -13.76 6.77 4.97
C LEU A 71 -12.27 7.12 4.86
N ALA A 72 -11.90 8.37 5.17
CA ALA A 72 -10.50 8.81 5.19
C ALA A 72 -9.68 8.10 6.28
N ARG A 73 -10.32 7.72 7.41
CA ARG A 73 -9.70 6.88 8.45
C ARG A 73 -9.50 5.45 7.97
N VAL A 74 -10.51 4.84 7.35
CA VAL A 74 -10.44 3.46 6.83
C VAL A 74 -9.34 3.33 5.77
N ALA A 75 -9.31 4.21 4.78
CA ALA A 75 -8.27 4.19 3.74
C ALA A 75 -6.84 4.34 4.31
N ARG A 76 -6.68 5.12 5.39
CA ARG A 76 -5.40 5.24 6.10
C ARG A 76 -5.01 3.95 6.82
N ILE A 77 -5.98 3.28 7.46
CA ILE A 77 -5.76 2.00 8.16
C ILE A 77 -5.34 0.92 7.17
N GLU A 78 -6.04 0.79 6.04
CA GLU A 78 -5.69 -0.17 4.98
C GLU A 78 -4.28 0.05 4.44
N LYS A 79 -3.90 1.32 4.23
CA LYS A 79 -2.53 1.67 3.79
C LYS A 79 -1.47 1.25 4.81
N LEU A 80 -1.75 1.44 6.11
CA LEU A 80 -0.84 1.04 7.18
C LEU A 80 -0.73 -0.49 7.30
N ASP A 81 -1.82 -1.21 7.13
CA ASP A 81 -1.82 -2.67 7.17
C ASP A 81 -1.10 -3.29 5.97
N ASN A 82 -1.24 -2.70 4.79
CA ASN A 82 -0.48 -3.10 3.60
C ASN A 82 1.03 -2.83 3.78
N MET A 83 1.40 -1.67 4.32
CA MET A 83 2.80 -1.37 4.66
C MET A 83 3.37 -2.36 5.69
N ASN A 84 2.59 -2.73 6.70
CA ASN A 84 2.99 -3.74 7.68
C ASN A 84 3.18 -5.11 7.01
N SER A 85 2.27 -5.51 6.11
CA SER A 85 2.37 -6.76 5.34
C SER A 85 3.64 -6.81 4.50
N ASP A 86 4.00 -5.72 3.82
CA ASP A 86 5.23 -5.60 3.04
C ASP A 86 6.49 -5.67 3.92
N VAL A 87 6.47 -5.02 5.08
CA VAL A 87 7.57 -5.08 6.06
C VAL A 87 7.74 -6.50 6.61
N GLN A 88 6.64 -7.21 6.92
CA GLN A 88 6.67 -8.60 7.35
C GLN A 88 7.16 -9.54 6.23
N ALA A 89 6.78 -9.27 4.98
CA ALA A 89 7.26 -10.02 3.82
C ALA A 89 8.76 -9.80 3.56
N ALA A 90 9.26 -8.56 3.75
CA ALA A 90 10.68 -8.23 3.65
C ALA A 90 11.49 -8.89 4.78
N SER A 91 10.96 -8.90 6.01
CA SER A 91 11.57 -9.56 7.17
C SER A 91 11.66 -11.09 7.02
N LYS A 92 10.68 -11.71 6.35
CA LYS A 92 10.70 -13.16 6.04
C LYS A 92 11.71 -13.56 4.96
N ARG A 93 12.37 -12.62 4.27
CA ARG A 93 13.41 -12.97 3.29
C ARG A 93 14.60 -13.58 4.03
N ARG A 94 15.02 -14.76 3.61
CA ARG A 94 16.18 -15.44 4.20
C ARG A 94 17.41 -14.54 4.03
N PRO A 95 18.19 -14.31 5.10
CA PRO A 95 19.40 -13.51 4.99
C PRO A 95 20.36 -14.16 3.99
N ASN A 96 20.94 -13.34 3.13
CA ASN A 96 21.99 -13.80 2.22
C ASN A 96 23.19 -14.31 3.02
N HIS A 97 23.91 -15.29 2.49
CA HIS A 97 25.18 -15.72 3.08
C HIS A 97 26.12 -14.52 3.26
N SER A 98 26.88 -14.52 4.36
CA SER A 98 27.86 -13.48 4.64
C SER A 98 28.88 -13.39 3.50
N THR A 99 29.49 -12.21 3.32
CA THR A 99 30.50 -12.00 2.28
C THR A 99 31.68 -12.96 2.44
N HIS A 100 32.06 -13.28 3.68
CA HIS A 100 33.12 -14.25 3.98
C HIS A 100 32.78 -15.66 3.50
N VAL A 101 31.58 -16.15 3.85
CA VAL A 101 31.09 -17.47 3.40
C VAL A 101 31.04 -17.54 1.87
N ARG A 102 30.51 -16.51 1.22
CA ARG A 102 30.47 -16.44 -0.24
C ARG A 102 31.86 -16.50 -0.86
N LYS A 103 32.84 -15.78 -0.30
CA LYS A 103 34.22 -15.77 -0.79
C LYS A 103 34.85 -17.15 -0.70
N LEU A 104 34.68 -17.86 0.42
CA LEU A 104 35.21 -19.23 0.59
C LEU A 104 34.63 -20.20 -0.43
N LEU A 105 33.31 -20.18 -0.64
CA LEU A 105 32.63 -21.08 -1.57
C LEU A 105 32.98 -20.77 -3.03
N LEU A 106 33.10 -19.49 -3.40
CA LEU A 106 33.55 -19.09 -4.73
C LEU A 106 35.01 -19.46 -4.99
N MET A 107 35.87 -19.36 -4.00
CA MET A 107 37.28 -19.73 -4.12
C MET A 107 37.43 -21.23 -4.40
N TRP A 108 36.67 -22.07 -3.69
CA TRP A 108 36.63 -23.52 -3.98
C TRP A 108 36.08 -23.80 -5.38
N LEU A 109 35.02 -23.07 -5.79
CA LEU A 109 34.42 -23.24 -7.12
C LEU A 109 35.40 -22.91 -8.25
N GLU A 110 36.19 -21.84 -8.10
CA GLU A 110 37.21 -21.45 -9.08
C GLU A 110 38.31 -22.52 -9.21
N GLU A 111 38.73 -23.10 -8.08
CA GLU A 111 39.70 -24.21 -8.05
C GLU A 111 39.15 -25.48 -8.72
N HIS A 112 37.83 -25.69 -8.66
CA HIS A 112 37.13 -26.87 -9.19
C HIS A 112 36.24 -26.54 -10.40
N LYS A 113 36.63 -25.55 -11.22
CA LYS A 113 35.81 -25.07 -12.34
C LYS A 113 35.48 -26.13 -13.38
N ASP A 114 36.40 -27.07 -13.61
CA ASP A 114 36.24 -28.14 -14.61
C ASP A 114 35.26 -29.22 -14.13
N HIS A 115 35.18 -29.43 -12.81
CA HIS A 115 34.28 -30.42 -12.20
C HIS A 115 33.79 -29.94 -10.82
N PRO A 116 32.77 -29.05 -10.77
CA PRO A 116 32.32 -28.37 -9.56
C PRO A 116 31.39 -29.25 -8.68
N PHE A 117 31.87 -30.45 -8.33
CA PHE A 117 31.16 -31.42 -7.50
C PHE A 117 32.01 -31.76 -6.28
N PRO A 118 31.77 -31.11 -5.12
CA PRO A 118 32.54 -31.38 -3.92
C PRO A 118 32.26 -32.80 -3.43
N THR A 119 33.33 -33.51 -3.12
CA THR A 119 33.30 -34.83 -2.50
C THR A 119 32.78 -34.76 -1.06
N GLY A 120 32.46 -35.91 -0.47
CA GLY A 120 31.94 -35.98 0.91
C GLY A 120 32.86 -35.32 1.94
N ASP A 121 34.18 -35.48 1.77
CA ASP A 121 35.16 -34.91 2.70
C ASP A 121 35.38 -33.40 2.46
N GLU A 122 35.36 -32.94 1.21
CA GLU A 122 35.38 -31.50 0.90
C GLU A 122 34.14 -30.79 1.45
N LYS A 123 32.96 -31.43 1.36
CA LYS A 123 31.75 -30.88 1.97
C LYS A 123 31.92 -30.70 3.47
N LYS A 124 32.50 -31.66 4.20
CA LYS A 124 32.78 -31.52 5.64
C LYS A 124 33.68 -30.32 5.93
N ILE A 125 34.78 -30.19 5.18
CA ILE A 125 35.73 -29.07 5.35
C ILE A 125 35.04 -27.73 5.07
N LEU A 126 34.22 -27.65 4.03
CA LEU A 126 33.47 -26.44 3.69
C LEU A 126 32.41 -26.11 4.74
N MET A 127 31.73 -27.10 5.31
CA MET A 127 30.79 -26.91 6.42
C MET A 127 31.51 -26.36 7.65
N GLU A 128 32.67 -26.91 8.02
CA GLU A 128 33.48 -26.42 9.14
C GLU A 128 33.94 -24.97 8.93
N LYS A 129 34.39 -24.63 7.71
CA LYS A 129 34.87 -23.28 7.39
C LYS A 129 33.75 -22.23 7.26
N THR A 130 32.57 -22.62 6.80
CA THR A 130 31.46 -21.69 6.52
C THR A 130 30.38 -21.66 7.60
N GLY A 131 30.33 -22.68 8.47
CA GLY A 131 29.27 -22.88 9.44
C GLY A 131 27.91 -23.23 8.80
N LEU A 132 27.89 -23.57 7.51
CA LEU A 132 26.66 -23.94 6.80
C LEU A 132 26.31 -25.41 7.04
N ASP A 133 25.02 -25.69 7.14
CA ASP A 133 24.52 -27.06 7.13
C ASP A 133 24.71 -27.69 5.73
N LEU A 134 24.82 -29.02 5.70
CA LEU A 134 24.98 -29.79 4.46
C LEU A 134 23.94 -29.42 3.40
N LYS A 135 22.67 -29.26 3.81
CA LYS A 135 21.57 -28.87 2.92
C LYS A 135 21.75 -27.46 2.35
N GLN A 136 22.26 -26.52 3.14
CA GLN A 136 22.52 -25.15 2.67
C GLN A 136 23.67 -25.15 1.67
N LEU A 137 24.73 -25.92 1.97
CA LEU A 137 25.89 -26.09 1.10
C LEU A 137 25.51 -26.74 -0.24
N ASP A 138 24.73 -27.83 -0.20
CA ASP A 138 24.24 -28.51 -1.42
C ASP A 138 23.37 -27.59 -2.28
N ASN A 139 22.44 -26.87 -1.65
CA ASN A 139 21.60 -25.90 -2.36
C ASN A 139 22.44 -24.77 -2.99
N TRP A 140 23.49 -24.32 -2.28
CA TRP A 140 24.40 -23.32 -2.80
C TRP A 140 25.13 -23.84 -4.03
N PHE A 141 25.72 -25.04 -3.98
CA PHE A 141 26.43 -25.62 -5.12
C PHE A 141 25.53 -25.93 -6.32
N ILE A 142 24.29 -26.39 -6.09
CA ILE A 142 23.30 -26.57 -7.16
C ILE A 142 23.03 -25.25 -7.87
N ASN A 143 22.86 -24.16 -7.12
CA ASN A 143 22.59 -22.84 -7.68
C ASN A 143 23.86 -22.21 -8.29
N ALA A 144 25.03 -22.44 -7.72
CA ALA A 144 26.30 -21.95 -8.23
C ALA A 144 26.60 -22.53 -9.62
N ARG A 145 26.49 -23.85 -9.79
CA ARG A 145 26.65 -24.51 -11.10
C ARG A 145 25.62 -24.10 -12.17
N ARG A 146 24.51 -23.49 -11.77
CA ARG A 146 23.52 -22.93 -12.71
C ARG A 146 23.88 -21.51 -13.16
N ARG A 147 24.75 -20.83 -12.43
CA ARG A 147 25.12 -19.43 -12.63
C ARG A 147 26.50 -19.27 -13.26
N TYR A 148 27.39 -20.22 -12.98
CA TYR A 148 28.78 -20.31 -13.45
C TYR A 148 28.93 -21.62 -14.21
#